data_AF-A0A060CQZ3-F1
#
_entry.id   AF-A0A060CQZ3-F1
#
_cell.length_a   1.000
_cell.length_b   1.000
_cell.length_c   1.000
_cell.angle_alpha   90.00
_cell.angle_beta   90.00
_cell.angle_gamma   90.00
#
_symmetry.space_group_name_H-M   'P 1'
#
loop_
_entity.id
_entity.type
_entity.pdbx_description
1 polymer ?
#
loop_
_entity_poly.entity_id
_entity_poly.type
_entity_poly.pdbx_seq_one_letter_code
_entity_poly.pdbx_strand_id
1 'polypeptide(L)'
;LYDPASGKVQALPDAVNRAGSPLRVLHRGTRVARQAEQVRVDAGGRMAAMLADAGIDVTLRGAADMARQARVTASHAADGFPATAAIDGSTANEPFWGSAGSPAARDWLELDFGHPQRLDEVVLYFYRSSSPQGEQHGFPSGTRAGYAPPWAYWLEYFDGKRWVRVPGQ
;
A
#
# COMPACT_ATOMS: atom_id res chain seq x y z
N LEU A 1 6.21 -29.37 27.94
CA LEU A 1 5.94 -29.53 26.50
C LEU A 1 4.44 -29.78 26.28
N TYR A 2 3.83 -29.03 25.37
CA TYR A 2 2.42 -29.19 25.00
C TYR A 2 2.32 -30.01 23.71
N ASP A 3 1.45 -31.01 23.69
CA ASP A 3 1.09 -31.79 22.50
C ASP A 3 -0.25 -31.26 21.95
N PRO A 4 -0.27 -30.61 20.77
CA PRO A 4 -1.48 -30.06 20.19
C PRO A 4 -2.47 -31.13 19.69
N ALA A 5 -2.03 -32.35 19.39
CA ALA A 5 -2.90 -33.42 18.90
C ALA A 5 -3.69 -34.09 20.04
N SER A 6 -3.05 -34.32 21.18
CA SER A 6 -3.69 -34.94 22.36
C SER A 6 -4.15 -33.93 23.42
N GLY A 7 -3.73 -32.66 23.32
CA GLY A 7 -3.99 -31.61 24.30
C GLY A 7 -3.29 -31.81 25.65
N LYS A 8 -2.33 -32.76 25.73
CA LYS A 8 -1.61 -33.10 26.97
C LYS A 8 -0.40 -32.18 27.17
N VAL A 9 -0.06 -31.95 28.44
CA VAL A 9 1.15 -31.23 28.85
C VAL A 9 2.04 -32.21 29.63
N GLN A 10 3.31 -32.29 29.26
CA GLN A 10 4.31 -33.12 29.94
C GLN A 10 5.48 -32.26 30.42
N ALA A 11 6.20 -32.71 31.44
CA ALA A 11 7.48 -32.11 31.82
C ALA A 11 8.49 -32.25 30.68
N LEU A 12 9.44 -31.31 30.57
CA LEU A 12 10.64 -31.60 29.78
C LEU A 12 11.50 -32.63 30.54
N PRO A 13 12.28 -33.48 29.85
CA PRO A 13 13.09 -34.52 30.50
C PRO A 13 14.09 -33.98 31.53
N ASP A 14 14.52 -32.72 31.37
CA ASP A 14 15.46 -31.98 32.22
C ASP A 14 14.76 -31.08 33.25
N ALA A 15 13.44 -31.13 33.37
CA ALA A 15 12.70 -30.32 34.31
C ALA A 15 12.99 -30.73 35.76
N VAL A 16 13.66 -29.86 36.51
CA VAL A 16 13.99 -30.11 37.93
C VAL A 16 12.83 -29.69 38.84
N ASN A 17 12.18 -30.65 39.49
CA ASN A 17 11.15 -30.42 40.50
C ASN A 17 11.60 -30.94 41.88
N ARG A 18 12.37 -30.13 42.62
CA ARG A 18 12.94 -30.53 43.92
C ARG A 18 11.89 -30.79 45.01
N ALA A 19 10.68 -30.25 44.85
CA ALA A 19 9.59 -30.38 45.83
C ALA A 19 8.71 -31.62 45.59
N GLY A 20 8.95 -32.40 44.53
CA GLY A 20 8.22 -33.65 44.24
C GLY A 20 6.71 -33.49 43.99
N SER A 21 6.21 -32.27 43.88
CA SER A 21 4.78 -32.00 43.72
C SER A 21 4.31 -32.36 42.30
N PRO A 22 3.11 -32.93 42.11
CA PRO A 22 2.60 -33.25 40.78
C PRO A 22 2.46 -31.97 39.94
N LEU A 23 2.80 -32.06 38.65
CA LEU A 23 2.59 -30.97 37.69
C LEU A 23 1.10 -30.65 37.62
N ARG A 24 0.76 -29.38 37.82
CA ARG A 24 -0.61 -28.89 37.73
C ARG A 24 -0.72 -27.87 36.62
N VAL A 25 -1.61 -28.13 35.65
CA VAL A 25 -1.98 -27.13 34.66
C VAL A 25 -2.82 -26.06 35.36
N LEU A 26 -2.29 -24.85 35.47
CA LEU A 26 -2.96 -23.74 36.16
C LEU A 26 -4.04 -23.06 35.30
N HIS A 27 -3.89 -23.10 33.98
CA HIS A 27 -4.86 -22.55 33.05
C HIS A 27 -4.90 -23.40 31.76
N ARG A 28 -6.11 -23.77 31.33
CA ARG A 28 -6.37 -24.40 30.04
C ARG A 28 -7.55 -23.67 29.40
N GLY A 29 -7.34 -23.17 28.19
CA GLY A 29 -8.38 -22.56 27.41
C GLY A 29 -8.20 -22.90 25.93
N THR A 30 -9.29 -23.24 25.27
CA THR A 30 -9.35 -23.25 23.80
C THR A 30 -9.72 -21.85 23.34
N ARG A 31 -8.90 -21.25 22.48
CA ARG A 31 -9.29 -20.07 21.73
C ARG A 31 -9.43 -20.48 20.28
N VAL A 32 -10.57 -20.16 19.67
CA VAL A 32 -10.70 -20.25 18.22
C VAL A 32 -9.86 -19.12 17.65
N ALA A 33 -8.75 -19.47 16.99
CA ALA A 33 -8.07 -18.50 16.15
C ALA A 33 -9.00 -18.17 14.99
N ARG A 34 -9.16 -16.87 14.70
CA ARG A 34 -9.85 -16.44 13.48
C ARG A 34 -9.13 -17.03 12.27
N GLN A 35 -9.87 -17.38 11.21
CA GLN A 35 -9.22 -17.70 9.95
C GLN A 35 -8.46 -16.46 9.45
N ALA A 36 -7.42 -16.66 8.63
CA ALA A 36 -6.53 -15.59 8.22
C ALA A 36 -7.30 -14.42 7.58
N GLU A 37 -8.36 -14.72 6.81
CA GLU A 37 -9.20 -13.74 6.13
C GLU A 37 -10.11 -12.94 7.09
N GLN A 38 -10.29 -13.43 8.32
CA GLN A 38 -11.10 -12.80 9.37
C GLN A 38 -10.28 -11.96 10.34
N VAL A 39 -8.95 -12.00 10.24
CA VAL A 39 -8.05 -11.16 11.04
C VAL A 39 -8.11 -9.74 10.49
N ARG A 40 -8.64 -8.82 11.30
CA ARG A 40 -8.68 -7.41 10.96
C ARG A 40 -7.41 -6.75 11.45
N VAL A 41 -6.73 -6.02 10.57
CA VAL A 41 -5.68 -5.09 10.96
C VAL A 41 -6.35 -3.89 11.62
N ASP A 42 -5.91 -3.52 12.81
CA ASP A 42 -6.35 -2.28 13.46
C ASP A 42 -5.69 -1.09 12.77
N ALA A 43 -6.49 -0.12 12.31
CA ALA A 43 -6.03 1.01 11.50
C ALA A 43 -5.05 1.93 12.24
N GLY A 44 -5.11 1.98 13.58
CA GLY A 44 -4.14 2.72 14.41
C GLY A 44 -2.93 1.89 14.85
N GLY A 45 -2.89 0.60 14.48
CA GLY A 45 -1.85 -0.32 14.93
C GLY A 45 -0.57 -0.23 14.11
N ARG A 46 0.54 -0.73 14.67
CA ARG A 46 1.83 -0.82 13.97
C ARG A 46 1.74 -1.57 12.63
N MET A 47 0.90 -2.59 12.54
CA MET A 47 0.71 -3.34 11.29
C MET A 47 0.06 -2.48 10.20
N ALA A 48 -0.90 -1.61 10.55
CA ALA A 48 -1.46 -0.65 9.61
C ALA A 48 -0.41 0.34 9.13
N ALA A 49 0.45 0.85 10.03
CA ALA A 49 1.55 1.73 9.64
C ALA A 49 2.54 1.06 8.68
N MET A 50 2.93 -0.19 8.95
CA MET A 50 3.83 -0.95 8.06
C MET A 50 3.19 -1.25 6.70
N LEU A 51 1.88 -1.49 6.67
CA LEU A 51 1.13 -1.67 5.43
C LEU A 51 1.01 -0.34 4.67
N ALA A 52 0.78 0.78 5.35
CA ALA A 52 0.75 2.12 4.75
C ALA A 52 2.13 2.53 4.20
N ASP A 53 3.23 2.17 4.86
CA ASP A 53 4.58 2.34 4.33
C ASP A 53 4.81 1.50 3.05
N ALA A 54 4.10 0.37 2.93
CA ALA A 54 4.04 -0.43 1.69
C ALA A 54 2.93 0.06 0.72
N GLY A 55 2.27 1.17 1.04
CA GLY A 55 1.16 1.82 0.32
C GLY A 55 -0.15 1.03 0.28
N ILE A 56 -0.36 0.15 1.25
CA ILE A 56 -1.66 -0.47 1.55
C ILE A 56 -2.35 0.35 2.65
N ASP A 57 -3.37 1.11 2.29
CA ASP A 57 -4.19 1.84 3.25
C ASP A 57 -5.35 0.97 3.77
N VAL A 58 -5.26 0.56 5.04
CA VAL A 58 -6.27 -0.29 5.70
C VAL A 58 -7.51 0.47 6.18
N THR A 59 -7.54 1.79 6.00
CA THR A 59 -8.70 2.66 6.29
C THR A 59 -9.71 2.69 5.14
N LEU A 60 -9.28 2.41 3.91
CA LEU A 60 -10.10 2.38 2.68
C LEU A 60 -11.02 1.15 2.58
N ARG A 61 -11.70 0.80 3.68
CA ARG A 61 -12.46 -0.45 3.81
C ARG A 61 -13.68 -0.46 2.91
N GLY A 62 -13.66 -1.32 1.90
CA GLY A 62 -14.82 -1.59 1.04
C GLY A 62 -15.07 -0.54 -0.05
N ALA A 63 -14.21 0.48 -0.15
CA ALA A 63 -14.18 1.35 -1.32
C ALA A 63 -13.46 0.59 -2.45
N ALA A 64 -14.16 0.37 -3.57
CA ALA A 64 -13.50 -0.14 -4.76
C ALA A 64 -12.60 0.97 -5.32
N ASP A 65 -11.36 0.65 -5.64
CA ASP A 65 -10.49 1.57 -6.37
C ASP A 65 -11.03 1.74 -7.80
N MET A 66 -11.83 2.78 -8.00
CA MET A 66 -12.45 3.10 -9.27
C MET A 66 -11.42 3.50 -10.33
N ALA A 67 -10.23 3.96 -9.93
CA ALA A 67 -9.20 4.37 -10.87
C ALA A 67 -8.76 3.21 -11.77
N ARG A 68 -8.75 1.98 -11.25
CA ARG A 68 -8.43 0.76 -12.00
C ARG A 68 -9.41 0.43 -13.13
N GLN A 69 -10.59 1.06 -13.10
CA GLN A 69 -11.64 0.89 -14.11
C GLN A 69 -11.61 2.00 -15.15
N ALA A 70 -10.83 3.06 -14.93
CA ALA A 70 -10.73 4.18 -15.85
C ALA A 70 -9.79 3.87 -17.02
N ARG A 71 -10.07 4.48 -18.16
CA ARG A 71 -9.05 4.71 -19.19
C ARG A 71 -8.19 5.88 -18.72
N VAL A 72 -6.89 5.66 -18.58
CA VAL A 72 -5.96 6.72 -18.20
C VAL A 72 -5.15 7.23 -19.40
N THR A 73 -4.99 8.55 -19.47
CA THR A 73 -4.14 9.24 -20.44
C THR A 73 -3.28 10.28 -19.72
N ALA A 74 -2.22 10.75 -20.36
CA ALA A 74 -1.37 11.80 -19.81
C ALA A 74 -0.86 12.72 -20.93
N SER A 75 -0.47 13.95 -20.58
CA SER A 75 0.17 14.89 -21.51
C SER A 75 1.48 14.37 -22.07
N HIS A 76 2.23 13.63 -21.25
CA HIS A 76 3.52 13.03 -21.55
C HIS A 76 3.72 11.79 -20.69
N ALA A 77 4.46 10.82 -21.21
CA ALA A 77 4.91 9.65 -20.47
C ALA A 77 6.32 9.30 -20.91
N ALA A 78 7.24 9.16 -19.94
CA ALA A 78 8.59 8.71 -20.20
C ALA A 78 8.60 7.21 -20.56
N ASP A 79 9.59 6.79 -21.35
CA ASP A 79 9.75 5.38 -21.73
C ASP A 79 9.90 4.49 -20.49
N GLY A 80 9.02 3.49 -20.37
CA GLY A 80 8.95 2.59 -19.22
C GLY A 80 8.14 3.12 -18.03
N PHE A 81 7.60 4.35 -18.10
CA PHE A 81 6.81 4.99 -17.04
C PHE A 81 5.44 5.47 -17.56
N PRO A 82 4.60 4.56 -18.08
CA PRO A 82 3.34 4.90 -18.75
C PRO A 82 2.27 5.42 -17.78
N ALA A 83 1.28 6.14 -18.30
CA ALA A 83 0.14 6.64 -17.51
C ALA A 83 -0.63 5.51 -16.78
N THR A 84 -0.70 4.32 -17.39
CA THR A 84 -1.35 3.12 -16.80
C THR A 84 -0.73 2.67 -15.49
N ALA A 85 0.54 2.98 -15.25
CA ALA A 85 1.22 2.66 -14.00
C ALA A 85 0.74 3.51 -12.82
N ALA A 86 -0.03 4.59 -13.04
CA ALA A 86 -0.66 5.35 -11.96
C ALA A 86 -1.92 4.69 -11.38
N ILE A 87 -2.49 3.70 -12.07
CA ILE A 87 -3.80 3.09 -11.73
C ILE A 87 -3.74 1.55 -11.67
N ASP A 88 -2.55 0.95 -11.55
CA ASP A 88 -2.40 -0.51 -11.55
C ASP A 88 -2.64 -1.15 -10.18
N GLY A 89 -2.74 -0.34 -9.13
CA GLY A 89 -2.92 -0.74 -7.73
C GLY A 89 -1.61 -0.99 -6.98
N SER A 90 -0.46 -0.72 -7.60
CA SER A 90 0.87 -0.75 -6.97
C SER A 90 1.33 0.65 -6.63
N THR A 91 1.77 0.85 -5.39
CA THR A 91 2.25 2.14 -4.86
C THR A 91 3.72 2.10 -4.47
N ALA A 92 4.33 0.92 -4.42
CA ALA A 92 5.65 0.70 -3.84
C ALA A 92 6.77 0.50 -4.88
N ASN A 93 6.42 0.04 -6.09
CA ASN A 93 7.40 -0.42 -7.08
C ASN A 93 7.23 0.30 -8.42
N GLU A 94 8.31 0.28 -9.21
CA GLU A 94 8.24 0.62 -10.62
C GLU A 94 7.45 -0.43 -11.42
N PRO A 95 6.79 -0.02 -12.52
CA PRO A 95 6.74 1.35 -13.03
C PRO A 95 5.74 2.22 -12.24
N PHE A 96 5.92 3.53 -12.33
CA PHE A 96 4.95 4.57 -11.96
C PHE A 96 4.74 5.48 -13.19
N TRP A 97 3.73 6.35 -13.19
CA TRP A 97 3.65 7.38 -14.24
C TRP A 97 4.73 8.44 -14.03
N GLY A 98 5.54 8.68 -15.05
CA GLY A 98 6.63 9.66 -15.00
C GLY A 98 6.61 10.55 -16.23
N SER A 99 6.76 11.86 -16.03
CA SER A 99 6.80 12.84 -17.12
C SER A 99 8.21 13.35 -17.46
N ALA A 100 9.27 12.65 -17.05
CA ALA A 100 10.64 13.03 -17.35
C ALA A 100 10.86 13.19 -18.87
N GLY A 101 11.53 14.28 -19.26
CA GLY A 101 11.73 14.64 -20.66
C GLY A 101 10.57 15.42 -21.29
N SER A 102 9.47 15.67 -20.57
CA SER A 102 8.44 16.62 -21.02
C SER A 102 9.05 18.02 -21.15
N PRO A 103 8.80 18.75 -22.26
CA PRO A 103 9.24 20.14 -22.39
C PRO A 103 8.30 21.11 -21.66
N ALA A 104 7.16 20.64 -21.14
CA ALA A 104 6.16 21.48 -20.51
C ALA A 104 6.53 21.81 -19.06
N ALA A 105 6.17 23.01 -18.61
CA ALA A 105 6.29 23.39 -17.20
C ALA A 105 5.24 22.70 -16.30
N ARG A 106 4.25 22.04 -16.91
CA ARG A 106 3.17 21.30 -16.25
C ARG A 106 2.77 20.13 -17.12
N ASP A 107 2.54 19.00 -16.47
CA ASP A 107 1.98 17.80 -17.09
C ASP A 107 0.67 17.45 -16.38
N TRP A 108 -0.17 16.68 -17.07
CA TRP A 108 -1.45 16.20 -16.54
C TRP A 108 -1.59 14.70 -16.76
N LEU A 109 -2.36 14.07 -15.88
CA LEU A 109 -2.84 12.70 -15.99
C LEU A 109 -4.36 12.73 -15.82
N GLU A 110 -5.07 12.12 -16.74
CA GLU A 110 -6.53 12.15 -16.85
C GLU A 110 -7.08 10.73 -16.69
N LEU A 111 -8.16 10.60 -15.92
CA LEU A 111 -8.91 9.37 -15.75
C LEU A 111 -10.29 9.54 -16.38
N ASP A 112 -10.53 8.83 -17.48
CA ASP A 112 -11.82 8.73 -18.15
C ASP A 112 -12.57 7.47 -17.69
N PHE A 113 -13.64 7.68 -16.94
CA PHE A 113 -14.51 6.61 -16.45
C PHE A 113 -15.61 6.21 -17.46
N GLY A 114 -15.66 6.84 -18.63
CA GLY A 114 -16.64 6.60 -19.71
C GLY A 114 -18.05 7.12 -19.43
N HIS A 115 -18.38 7.43 -18.17
CA HIS A 115 -19.66 8.02 -17.74
C HIS A 115 -19.47 8.75 -16.40
N PRO A 116 -20.34 9.73 -16.07
CA PRO A 116 -20.22 10.47 -14.81
C PRO A 116 -20.18 9.55 -13.58
N GLN A 117 -19.13 9.67 -12.78
CA GLN A 117 -18.97 8.95 -11.51
C GLN A 117 -19.17 9.87 -10.32
N ARG A 118 -19.61 9.29 -9.20
CA ARG A 118 -19.50 9.94 -7.89
C ARG A 118 -18.21 9.47 -7.22
N LEU A 119 -17.34 10.41 -6.93
CA LEU A 119 -16.09 10.21 -6.19
C LEU A 119 -16.14 11.10 -4.93
N ASP A 120 -15.72 10.56 -3.80
CA ASP A 120 -15.61 11.27 -2.52
C ASP A 120 -14.16 11.42 -2.06
N GLU A 121 -13.26 10.57 -2.55
CA GLU A 121 -11.85 10.56 -2.17
C GLU A 121 -10.95 10.38 -3.39
N VAL A 122 -9.80 11.06 -3.36
CA VAL A 122 -8.68 10.86 -4.29
C VAL A 122 -7.42 10.74 -3.44
N VAL A 123 -6.77 9.59 -3.52
CA VAL A 123 -5.49 9.34 -2.84
C VAL A 123 -4.37 9.38 -3.87
N LEU A 124 -3.38 10.25 -3.66
CA LEU A 124 -2.25 10.42 -4.56
C LEU A 124 -0.95 9.94 -3.90
N TYR A 125 -0.21 9.10 -4.60
CA TYR A 125 1.10 8.63 -4.18
C TYR A 125 2.17 9.22 -5.11
N PHE A 126 2.90 10.23 -4.62
CA PHE A 126 4.01 10.80 -5.38
C PHE A 126 5.28 9.99 -5.18
N TYR A 127 5.88 9.55 -6.28
CA TYR A 127 7.18 8.91 -6.24
C TYR A 127 8.27 9.90 -5.80
N ARG A 128 9.12 9.44 -4.88
CA ARG A 128 10.32 10.17 -4.44
C ARG A 128 11.47 9.20 -4.33
N SER A 129 12.55 9.46 -5.08
CA SER A 129 13.80 8.73 -4.89
C SER A 129 14.66 9.40 -3.82
N SER A 130 15.20 8.58 -2.91
CA SER A 130 16.21 9.00 -1.93
C SER A 130 17.62 8.59 -2.31
N SER A 131 17.79 7.80 -3.37
CA SER A 131 19.09 7.24 -3.76
C SER A 131 19.67 7.95 -4.99
N PRO A 132 20.99 8.16 -5.06
CA PRO A 132 21.64 8.66 -6.27
C PRO A 132 21.44 7.72 -7.47
N GLN A 133 21.60 8.25 -8.68
CA GLN A 133 21.58 7.43 -9.89
C GLN A 133 22.76 6.45 -9.90
N GLY A 134 22.56 5.23 -10.43
CA GLY A 134 23.62 4.26 -10.67
C GLY A 134 23.56 3.04 -9.74
N GLU A 135 24.74 2.53 -9.36
CA GLU A 135 24.89 1.41 -8.44
C GLU A 135 25.24 1.89 -7.03
N GLN A 136 24.61 1.26 -6.03
CA GLN A 136 24.94 1.41 -4.61
C GLN A 136 25.45 0.05 -4.10
N HIS A 137 26.72 -0.01 -3.68
CA HIS A 137 27.36 -1.24 -3.20
C HIS A 137 27.38 -2.41 -4.21
N GLY A 138 27.51 -2.12 -5.51
CA GLY A 138 27.54 -3.15 -6.56
C GLY A 138 26.16 -3.71 -6.92
N PHE A 139 25.08 -3.10 -6.43
CA PHE A 139 23.71 -3.38 -6.82
C PHE A 139 23.11 -2.13 -7.48
N PRO A 140 22.28 -2.27 -8.52
CA PRO A 140 21.52 -1.15 -9.05
C PRO A 140 20.74 -0.45 -7.93
N SER A 141 20.67 0.88 -7.97
CA SER A 141 19.80 1.63 -7.07
C SER A 141 18.39 1.03 -7.12
N GLY A 142 17.85 0.68 -5.94
CA GLY A 142 16.48 0.18 -5.82
C GLY A 142 15.40 1.24 -6.12
N THR A 143 15.80 2.46 -6.50
CA THR A 143 14.90 3.54 -6.88
C THR A 143 15.42 4.28 -8.12
N ARG A 144 14.50 4.81 -8.93
CA ARG A 144 14.76 5.69 -10.07
C ARG A 144 15.09 7.11 -9.64
N ALA A 145 16.37 7.47 -9.71
CA ALA A 145 16.78 8.87 -9.54
C ALA A 145 16.17 9.79 -10.60
N GLY A 146 16.05 11.09 -10.28
CA GLY A 146 15.58 12.12 -11.21
C GLY A 146 14.08 12.45 -11.12
N TYR A 147 13.33 11.75 -10.27
CA TYR A 147 11.92 12.03 -10.00
C TYR A 147 11.71 12.61 -8.60
N ALA A 148 10.81 13.58 -8.52
CA ALA A 148 10.38 14.21 -7.28
C ALA A 148 8.89 14.57 -7.36
N PRO A 149 8.21 14.73 -6.20
CA PRO A 149 6.86 15.27 -6.18
C PRO A 149 6.78 16.66 -6.84
N PRO A 150 5.64 17.01 -7.45
CA PRO A 150 5.46 18.34 -8.02
C PRO A 150 5.46 19.41 -6.91
N TRP A 151 5.85 20.63 -7.26
CA TRP A 151 5.78 21.76 -6.32
C TRP A 151 4.34 22.16 -5.98
N ALA A 152 3.43 21.95 -6.92
CA ALA A 152 1.99 22.15 -6.74
C ALA A 152 1.24 21.20 -7.68
N TYR A 153 0.04 20.81 -7.28
CA TYR A 153 -0.91 20.09 -8.10
C TYR A 153 -2.30 20.67 -7.93
N TRP A 154 -3.18 20.39 -8.88
CA TRP A 154 -4.60 20.69 -8.77
C TRP A 154 -5.40 19.49 -9.23
N LEU A 155 -6.47 19.17 -8.49
CA LEU A 155 -7.48 18.23 -8.97
C LEU A 155 -8.51 18.98 -9.80
N GLU A 156 -8.83 18.46 -10.97
CA GLU A 156 -9.85 19.02 -11.84
C GLU A 156 -10.84 17.92 -12.20
N TYR A 157 -12.09 18.28 -12.41
CA TYR A 157 -13.12 17.39 -12.96
C TYR A 157 -13.71 18.03 -14.22
N PHE A 158 -14.12 17.20 -15.17
CA PHE A 158 -14.78 17.66 -16.38
C PHE A 158 -16.29 17.85 -16.10
N ASP A 159 -16.81 19.05 -16.31
CA ASP A 159 -18.22 19.39 -16.06
C ASP A 159 -19.16 19.10 -17.25
N GLY A 160 -18.65 18.40 -18.27
CA GLY A 160 -19.33 18.19 -19.56
C GLY A 160 -18.99 19.23 -20.62
N LYS A 161 -18.32 20.34 -20.25
CA LYS A 161 -17.90 21.40 -21.17
C LYS A 161 -16.43 21.77 -21.01
N ARG A 162 -15.93 21.80 -19.79
CA ARG A 162 -14.56 22.21 -19.45
C ARG A 162 -14.07 21.51 -18.19
N TRP A 163 -12.76 21.57 -18.01
CA TRP A 163 -12.11 21.22 -16.75
C TRP A 163 -12.32 22.32 -15.71
N VAL A 164 -12.75 21.92 -14.52
CA VAL A 164 -13.01 22.80 -13.39
C VAL A 164 -12.27 22.26 -12.17
N ARG A 165 -11.60 23.14 -11.43
CA ARG A 165 -10.91 22.77 -10.19
C ARG A 165 -11.89 22.29 -9.14
N VAL A 166 -11.54 21.20 -8.45
CA VAL A 166 -12.27 20.77 -7.26
C VAL A 166 -12.11 21.87 -6.18
N PRO A 167 -13.19 22.43 -5.62
CA PRO A 167 -13.10 23.48 -4.61
C PRO A 167 -12.44 23.00 -3.31
N GLY A 168 -11.74 23.89 -2.61
CA GLY A 168 -11.25 23.63 -1.25
C GLY A 168 -10.01 22.74 -1.14
N GLN A 169 -9.20 22.68 -2.20
CA GLN A 169 -7.88 22.04 -2.22
C GLN A 169 -6.85 22.79 -1.38
#